data_AF-A0AAE0B4J1-F1
#
_entry.id   AF-A0AAE0B4J1-F1
#
_cell.length_a   1.000
_cell.length_b   1.000
_cell.length_c   1.000
_cell.angle_alpha   90.00
_cell.angle_beta   90.00
_cell.angle_gamma   90.00
#
_symmetry.space_group_name_H-M   'P 1'
#
loop_
_entity.id
_entity.type
_entity.pdbx_description
1 polymer ?
#
loop_
_entity_poly.entity_id
_entity_poly.type
_entity_poly.pdbx_seq_one_letter_code
_entity_poly.pdbx_strand_id
1 'polypeptide(L)'
;MANSLGRKKQILLLIELEFRDQFKIAKSCKEYTNLVAQLPEIYVGKLDFLNAIVRILCNAAKKSMKEKKIFMGPWRKKSFMEMKWSSSLERKPFDDDSLNNKSTNLQLHPSSRQQSHHSSSCLQFSAAPPAVVVT
;
A
#
# COMPACT_ATOMS: atom_id res chain seq x y z
N MET A 1 -28.75 -29.90 -35.44
CA MET A 1 -28.45 -28.47 -35.31
C MET A 1 -27.67 -28.28 -34.02
N ALA A 2 -26.37 -27.98 -34.09
CA ALA A 2 -25.52 -27.84 -32.90
C ALA A 2 -25.75 -26.45 -32.27
N ASN A 3 -26.27 -26.41 -31.05
CA ASN A 3 -26.48 -25.17 -30.31
C ASN A 3 -25.16 -24.76 -29.66
N SER A 4 -24.47 -23.78 -30.25
CA SER A 4 -23.24 -23.21 -29.66
C SER A 4 -23.61 -22.37 -28.44
N LEU A 5 -23.49 -22.96 -27.25
CA LEU A 5 -23.60 -22.23 -25.99
C LEU A 5 -22.33 -21.38 -25.83
N GLY A 6 -22.30 -20.21 -26.45
CA GLY A 6 -21.19 -19.27 -26.34
C GLY A 6 -20.90 -18.96 -24.87
N ARG A 7 -19.73 -19.38 -24.38
CA ARG A 7 -19.27 -19.10 -23.01
C ARG A 7 -19.24 -17.58 -22.80
N LYS A 8 -20.13 -17.07 -21.94
CA LYS A 8 -20.16 -15.66 -21.56
C LYS A 8 -18.97 -15.39 -20.65
N LYS A 9 -18.04 -14.54 -21.10
CA LYS A 9 -16.87 -14.12 -20.30
C LYS A 9 -17.34 -13.33 -19.08
N GLN A 10 -17.16 -13.88 -17.89
CA GLN A 10 -17.45 -13.17 -16.64
C GLN A 10 -16.36 -12.12 -16.38
N ILE A 11 -16.76 -10.92 -15.97
CA ILE A 11 -15.83 -9.83 -15.64
C ILE A 11 -15.92 -9.56 -14.15
N LEU A 12 -14.80 -9.74 -13.44
CA LEU A 12 -14.69 -9.38 -12.04
C LEU A 12 -14.51 -7.85 -11.91
N LEU A 13 -15.38 -7.23 -11.12
CA LEU A 13 -15.31 -5.81 -10.76
C LEU A 13 -15.11 -5.69 -9.25
N LEU A 14 -14.25 -4.77 -8.85
CA LEU A 14 -14.06 -4.36 -7.46
C LEU A 14 -14.98 -3.17 -7.17
N ILE A 15 -15.60 -3.19 -5.99
CA ILE A 15 -16.38 -2.09 -5.45
C ILE A 15 -15.73 -1.64 -4.15
N GLU A 16 -15.24 -0.40 -4.10
CA GLU A 16 -14.74 0.24 -2.88
C GLU A 16 -15.63 1.45 -2.56
N LEU A 17 -16.32 1.41 -1.42
CA LEU A 17 -17.37 2.39 -1.09
C LEU A 17 -16.84 3.74 -0.63
N GLU A 18 -15.65 3.78 -0.02
CA GLU A 18 -15.07 4.99 0.56
C GLU A 18 -13.76 5.37 -0.14
N PHE A 19 -13.70 5.17 -1.46
CA PHE A 19 -12.46 5.22 -2.22
C PHE A 19 -11.72 6.56 -2.06
N ARG A 20 -12.43 7.68 -2.17
CA ARG A 20 -11.86 9.02 -1.96
C ARG A 20 -11.26 9.19 -0.56
N ASP A 21 -11.94 8.66 0.44
CA ASP A 21 -11.64 8.88 1.86
C ASP A 21 -10.39 8.14 2.31
N GLN A 22 -10.09 6.99 1.67
CA GLN A 22 -8.83 6.28 1.81
C GLN A 22 -7.60 7.18 1.54
N PHE A 23 -7.75 8.22 0.72
CA PHE A 23 -6.65 9.11 0.30
C PHE A 23 -6.67 10.50 0.94
N LYS A 24 -7.72 10.90 1.66
CA LYS A 24 -7.77 12.20 2.37
C LYS A 24 -6.65 12.29 3.41
N ILE A 25 -5.84 13.35 3.42
CA ILE A 25 -4.79 13.57 4.44
C ILE A 25 -5.14 14.87 5.17
N ALA A 26 -5.04 14.88 6.51
CA ALA A 26 -5.36 16.06 7.31
C ALA A 26 -4.51 17.30 6.94
N LYS A 27 -3.23 17.09 6.64
CA LYS A 27 -2.29 18.14 6.22
C LYS A 27 -1.61 17.76 4.91
N SER A 28 -2.14 18.28 3.80
CA SER A 28 -1.60 18.11 2.45
C SER A 28 -1.27 19.45 1.77
N CYS A 29 -0.54 19.41 0.66
CA CYS A 29 -0.43 20.53 -0.26
C CYS A 29 -1.70 20.66 -1.11
N LYS A 30 -1.92 21.86 -1.68
CA LYS A 30 -3.12 22.19 -2.45
C LYS A 30 -3.28 21.27 -3.67
N GLU A 31 -2.18 20.97 -4.35
CA GLU A 31 -2.18 20.07 -5.53
C GLU A 31 -2.69 18.67 -5.17
N TYR A 32 -2.23 18.09 -4.06
CA TYR A 32 -2.68 16.78 -3.61
C TYR A 32 -4.16 16.81 -3.20
N THR A 33 -4.60 17.86 -2.49
CA THR A 33 -6.01 18.02 -2.12
C THR A 33 -6.90 18.08 -3.36
N ASN A 34 -6.50 18.84 -4.39
CA ASN A 34 -7.24 18.94 -5.65
C ASN A 34 -7.26 17.60 -6.41
N LEU A 35 -6.18 16.83 -6.35
CA LEU A 35 -6.12 15.50 -6.96
C LEU A 35 -7.08 14.52 -6.27
N VAL A 36 -7.12 14.50 -4.93
CA VAL A 36 -8.04 13.66 -4.16
C VAL A 36 -9.50 14.08 -4.38
N ALA A 37 -9.77 15.39 -4.49
CA ALA A 37 -11.12 15.91 -4.73
C ALA A 37 -11.74 15.43 -6.05
N GLN A 38 -10.91 15.10 -7.04
CA GLN A 38 -11.36 14.58 -8.35
C GLN A 38 -11.68 13.07 -8.33
N LEU A 39 -11.35 12.36 -7.26
CA LEU A 39 -11.64 10.92 -7.17
C LEU A 39 -13.14 10.69 -6.99
N PRO A 40 -13.70 9.61 -7.54
CA PRO A 40 -15.06 9.21 -7.21
C PRO A 40 -15.14 8.81 -5.72
N GLU A 41 -16.31 9.00 -5.11
CA GLU A 41 -16.56 8.57 -3.74
C GLU A 41 -16.54 7.04 -3.65
N ILE A 42 -17.20 6.38 -4.59
CA ILE A 42 -17.23 4.93 -4.76
C ILE A 42 -16.44 4.56 -6.02
N TYR A 43 -15.48 3.63 -5.90
CA TYR A 43 -14.84 3.04 -7.05
C TYR A 43 -15.59 1.78 -7.49
N VAL A 44 -15.93 1.69 -8.78
CA VAL A 44 -16.46 0.47 -9.41
C VAL A 44 -15.68 0.21 -10.68
N GLY A 45 -14.89 -0.86 -10.71
CA GLY A 45 -14.05 -1.13 -11.88
C GLY A 45 -13.12 -2.33 -11.73
N LYS A 46 -12.28 -2.57 -12.75
CA LYS A 46 -11.29 -3.65 -12.71
C LYS A 46 -10.15 -3.32 -11.74
N LEU A 47 -9.52 -4.35 -11.19
CA LEU A 47 -8.42 -4.18 -10.24
C LEU A 47 -7.21 -3.45 -10.84
N ASP A 48 -6.91 -3.66 -12.13
CA ASP A 48 -5.76 -3.03 -12.79
C ASP A 48 -5.85 -1.50 -12.81
N PHE A 49 -7.05 -0.96 -13.09
CA PHE A 49 -7.28 0.48 -13.08
C PHE A 49 -7.19 1.06 -11.67
N LEU A 50 -7.70 0.33 -10.66
CA LEU A 50 -7.56 0.73 -9.27
C LEU A 50 -6.09 0.86 -8.89
N ASN A 51 -5.28 -0.17 -9.18
CA ASN A 51 -3.85 -0.19 -8.86
C ASN A 51 -3.09 0.96 -9.53
N ALA A 52 -3.44 1.31 -10.77
CA ALA A 52 -2.88 2.47 -11.45
C ALA A 52 -3.20 3.79 -10.71
N ILE A 53 -4.45 3.98 -10.28
CA ILE A 53 -4.89 5.15 -9.51
C ILE A 53 -4.18 5.20 -8.15
N VAL A 54 -4.15 4.07 -7.42
CA VAL A 54 -3.45 3.93 -6.13
C VAL A 54 -1.99 4.35 -6.25
N ARG A 55 -1.29 3.90 -7.30
CA ARG A 55 0.11 4.25 -7.54
C ARG A 55 0.31 5.76 -7.73
N ILE A 56 -0.55 6.40 -8.53
CA ILE A 56 -0.49 7.86 -8.77
C ILE A 56 -0.71 8.62 -7.45
N LEU A 57 -1.76 8.26 -6.72
CA LEU A 57 -2.12 8.92 -5.46
C LEU A 57 -1.07 8.73 -4.38
N CYS A 58 -0.54 7.51 -4.20
CA CYS A 58 0.51 7.26 -3.20
C CYS A 58 1.79 8.05 -3.49
N ASN A 59 2.14 8.20 -4.76
CA ASN A 59 3.30 9.01 -5.17
C ASN A 59 3.05 10.51 -4.89
N ALA A 60 1.86 11.02 -5.20
CA ALA A 60 1.48 12.40 -4.91
C ALA A 60 1.42 12.66 -3.39
N ALA A 61 0.89 11.71 -2.62
CA ALA A 61 0.84 11.76 -1.16
C ALA A 61 2.25 11.85 -0.57
N LYS A 62 3.18 11.02 -1.06
CA LYS A 62 4.59 11.04 -0.63
C LYS A 62 5.24 12.40 -0.87
N LYS A 63 4.99 13.02 -2.04
CA LYS A 63 5.49 14.37 -2.36
C LYS A 63 4.89 15.42 -1.43
N SER A 64 3.56 15.42 -1.27
CA SER A 64 2.85 16.33 -0.38
C SER A 64 3.32 16.23 1.07
N MET A 65 3.48 15.01 1.60
CA MET A 65 3.93 14.78 2.98
C MET A 65 5.37 15.23 3.19
N LYS A 66 6.25 15.00 2.21
CA LYS A 66 7.63 15.51 2.24
C LYS A 66 7.66 17.04 2.31
N GLU A 67 6.86 17.71 1.48
CA GLU A 67 6.74 19.19 1.49
C GLU A 67 6.23 19.70 2.85
N LYS A 68 5.20 19.05 3.41
CA LYS A 68 4.64 19.43 4.72
C LYS A 68 5.46 18.95 5.91
N LYS A 69 6.59 18.27 5.69
CA LYS A 69 7.47 17.68 6.73
C LYS A 69 6.71 16.72 7.66
N ILE A 70 5.82 15.90 7.09
CA ILE A 70 5.01 14.91 7.82
C ILE A 70 5.49 13.50 7.45
N PHE A 71 5.58 12.63 8.45
CA PHE A 71 5.92 11.23 8.23
C PHE A 71 4.77 10.47 7.54
N MET A 72 5.13 9.63 6.56
CA MET A 72 4.17 8.84 5.80
C MET A 72 3.90 7.49 6.49
N GLY A 73 2.73 7.36 7.11
CA GLY A 73 2.28 6.12 7.74
C GLY A 73 2.23 4.93 6.77
N PRO A 74 2.40 3.68 7.26
CA PRO A 74 2.40 2.47 6.42
C PRO A 74 1.15 2.36 5.53
N TRP A 75 -0.03 2.69 6.07
CA TRP A 75 -1.30 2.62 5.35
C TRP A 75 -1.40 3.55 4.14
N ARG A 76 -0.53 4.57 4.04
CA ARG A 76 -0.48 5.46 2.86
C ARG A 76 0.50 4.98 1.80
N LYS A 77 1.36 4.01 2.12
CA LYS A 77 2.35 3.49 1.17
C LYS A 77 1.65 2.66 0.10
N LYS A 78 2.14 2.79 -1.13
CA LYS A 78 1.68 2.04 -2.30
C LYS A 78 1.53 0.53 -2.03
N SER A 79 2.56 -0.09 -1.44
CA SER A 79 2.57 -1.53 -1.19
C SER A 79 1.46 -1.98 -0.23
N PHE A 80 1.15 -1.19 0.79
CA PHE A 80 0.06 -1.48 1.73
C PHE A 80 -1.30 -1.30 1.05
N MET A 81 -1.45 -0.19 0.31
CA MET A 81 -2.70 0.10 -0.39
C MET A 81 -3.00 -0.93 -1.47
N GLU A 82 -2.03 -1.31 -2.31
CA GLU A 82 -2.24 -2.38 -3.30
C GLU A 82 -2.62 -3.70 -2.62
N MET A 83 -1.96 -4.05 -1.50
CA MET A 83 -2.25 -5.25 -0.72
C MET A 83 -3.69 -5.31 -0.20
N LYS A 84 -4.30 -4.17 0.13
CA LYS A 84 -5.71 -4.10 0.57
C LYS A 84 -6.66 -4.77 -0.43
N TRP A 85 -6.36 -4.70 -1.72
CA TRP A 85 -7.22 -5.21 -2.79
C TRP A 85 -6.65 -6.38 -3.57
N SER A 86 -5.43 -6.84 -3.24
CA SER A 86 -4.79 -8.02 -3.85
C SER A 86 -5.56 -9.32 -3.63
N SER A 87 -6.21 -9.49 -2.48
CA SER A 87 -6.88 -10.77 -2.11
C SER A 87 -8.11 -11.09 -2.96
N SER A 88 -8.68 -10.09 -3.66
CA SER A 88 -9.87 -10.32 -4.51
C SER A 88 -9.58 -11.14 -5.77
N LEU A 89 -8.32 -11.31 -6.16
CA LEU A 89 -7.91 -12.12 -7.32
C LEU A 89 -7.98 -13.64 -7.07
N GLU A 90 -7.98 -14.09 -5.81
CA GLU A 90 -8.04 -15.52 -5.48
C GLU A 90 -9.45 -16.10 -5.66
N ARG A 91 -10.48 -15.25 -5.61
CA ARG A 91 -11.83 -15.61 -6.06
C ARG A 91 -11.88 -15.57 -7.58
N LYS A 92 -11.23 -16.54 -8.21
CA LYS A 92 -11.46 -16.83 -9.62
C LYS A 92 -12.96 -17.04 -9.83
N PRO A 93 -13.60 -16.35 -10.80
CA PRO A 93 -14.79 -16.92 -11.42
C PRO A 93 -14.37 -18.32 -11.89
N PHE A 94 -15.17 -19.34 -11.59
CA PHE A 94 -14.95 -20.69 -12.07
C PHE A 94 -14.83 -20.66 -13.61
N ASP A 95 -13.60 -20.67 -14.11
CA ASP A 95 -13.27 -20.98 -15.50
C ASP A 95 -12.20 -22.07 -15.44
N ASP A 96 -12.67 -23.29 -15.73
CA ASP A 96 -11.88 -24.44 -16.13
C ASP A 96 -11.30 -24.17 -17.52
N ASP A 97 -10.11 -23.58 -17.57
CA ASP A 97 -9.05 -24.04 -18.47
C ASP A 97 -7.71 -23.36 -18.19
N SER A 98 -6.65 -24.13 -18.35
CA SER A 98 -5.31 -23.88 -17.81
C SER A 98 -4.39 -23.15 -18.79
N LEU A 99 -3.36 -22.50 -18.21
CA LEU A 99 -2.08 -22.06 -18.81
C LEU A 99 -2.11 -20.91 -19.83
N ASN A 100 -1.56 -19.75 -19.45
CA ASN A 100 -0.19 -19.35 -19.83
C ASN A 100 0.21 -18.03 -19.15
N ASN A 101 1.47 -17.95 -18.71
CA ASN A 101 2.22 -16.83 -18.12
C ASN A 101 2.10 -16.51 -16.61
N LYS A 102 2.39 -17.52 -15.78
CA LYS A 102 2.97 -17.23 -14.45
C LYS A 102 4.36 -16.63 -14.63
N SER A 103 4.52 -15.34 -14.36
CA SER A 103 5.81 -14.79 -13.92
C SER A 103 5.60 -13.54 -13.07
N THR A 104 5.23 -13.75 -11.82
CA THR A 104 5.57 -12.81 -10.73
C THR A 104 6.17 -13.64 -9.62
N ASN A 105 7.49 -13.80 -9.67
CA ASN A 105 8.27 -14.23 -8.53
C ASN A 105 8.16 -13.13 -7.45
N LEU A 106 7.30 -13.34 -6.46
CA LEU A 106 7.38 -12.64 -5.17
C LEU A 106 7.99 -13.62 -4.17
N GLN A 107 9.28 -13.87 -4.31
CA GLN A 107 10.06 -14.48 -3.24
C GLN A 107 10.34 -13.40 -2.20
N LEU A 108 9.48 -13.33 -1.19
CA LEU A 108 9.77 -12.65 0.07
C LEU A 108 10.89 -13.43 0.78
N HIS A 109 12.14 -13.04 0.54
CA HIS A 109 13.25 -13.48 1.37
C HIS A 109 13.22 -12.66 2.67
N PRO A 110 13.31 -13.28 3.86
CA PRO A 110 13.41 -12.54 5.10
C PRO A 110 14.66 -11.65 5.06
N SER A 111 14.48 -10.42 5.54
CA SER A 111 15.51 -9.40 5.70
C SER A 111 16.66 -9.92 6.54
N SER A 112 17.68 -10.47 5.89
CA SER A 112 18.97 -10.76 6.51
C SER A 112 19.73 -9.44 6.61
N ARG A 113 19.59 -8.81 7.78
CA ARG A 113 20.32 -7.60 8.16
C ARG A 113 21.77 -7.98 8.42
N GLN A 114 22.64 -7.86 7.41
CA GLN A 114 24.08 -7.87 7.65
C GLN A 114 24.43 -6.65 8.51
N GLN A 115 24.81 -6.91 9.76
CA GLN A 115 25.50 -5.96 10.60
C GLN A 115 26.92 -5.80 10.05
N SER A 116 27.20 -4.63 9.49
CA SER A 116 28.56 -4.18 9.23
C SER A 116 29.27 -4.01 10.58
N HIS A 117 30.28 -4.83 10.82
CA HIS A 117 31.29 -4.57 11.83
C HIS A 117 32.05 -3.31 11.44
N HIS A 118 31.69 -2.17 12.04
CA HIS A 118 32.66 -1.13 12.34
C HIS A 118 32.39 -0.61 13.75
N SER A 119 33.50 -0.43 14.46
CA SER A 119 33.62 -0.07 15.85
C SER A 119 32.89 1.24 16.20
N SER A 120 32.09 1.25 17.28
CA SER A 120 32.24 2.23 18.39
C SER A 120 31.03 2.27 19.34
N SER A 121 31.35 2.09 20.62
CA SER A 121 30.72 2.67 21.81
C SER A 121 29.21 2.47 22.04
N CYS A 122 28.88 1.37 22.72
CA CYS A 122 27.66 1.26 23.49
C CYS A 122 27.75 2.27 24.65
N LEU A 123 26.93 3.33 24.62
CA LEU A 123 26.76 4.25 25.73
C LEU A 123 26.27 3.47 26.94
N GLN A 124 27.18 3.22 27.88
CA GLN A 124 26.85 2.74 29.20
C GLN A 124 26.06 3.83 29.92
N PHE A 125 24.84 3.51 30.35
CA PHE A 125 24.16 4.30 31.38
C PHE A 125 24.84 4.02 32.72
N SER A 126 25.76 4.88 33.12
CA SER A 126 26.26 4.91 34.49
C SER A 126 25.19 5.57 35.37
N ALA A 127 24.67 4.83 36.34
CA ALA A 127 23.76 5.35 37.35
C ALA A 127 24.53 6.18 38.38
N ALA A 128 24.18 7.45 38.54
CA ALA A 128 24.73 8.30 39.59
C ALA A 128 24.09 7.92 40.95
N PRO A 129 24.86 7.79 42.05
CA PRO A 129 24.31 7.64 43.38
C PRO A 129 23.71 8.97 43.91
N PRO A 130 22.66 8.92 44.76
CA PRO A 130 22.07 10.09 45.36
C PRO A 130 23.00 10.73 46.41
N ALA A 131 23.07 12.06 46.41
CA ALA A 131 23.79 12.83 47.41
C ALA A 131 23.11 12.71 48.78
N VAL A 132 23.85 12.24 49.78
CA VAL A 132 23.47 12.36 51.19
C VAL A 132 23.96 13.72 51.69
N VAL A 133 23.03 14.51 52.21
CA VAL A 133 23.25 15.82 52.83
C VAL A 133 23.93 15.62 54.20
N VAL A 134 24.96 16.43 54.45
CA VAL A 134 25.65 16.54 55.74
C VAL A 134 24.86 17.47 56.66
N THR A 135 24.67 17.05 57.92
CA THR A 135 24.44 17.92 59.08
C THR A 135 25.59 17.72 60.05
#